data_AF-A0A6G4N0D8-F1
#
_entry.id   AF-A0A6G4N0D8-F1
#
_cell.length_a   1.000
_cell.length_b   1.000
_cell.length_c   1.000
_cell.angle_alpha   90.00
_cell.angle_beta   90.00
_cell.angle_gamma   90.00
#
_symmetry.space_group_name_H-M   'P 1'
#
loop_
_entity.id
_entity.type
_entity.pdbx_description
1 polymer ?
#
loop_
_entity_poly.entity_id
_entity_poly.type
_entity_poly.pdbx_seq_one_letter_code
_entity_poly.pdbx_strand_id
1 'polypeptide(L)' 'MKEDNGLLEAQLKVGKVVLEQMLELIYRPNMRGVVMPFELNGYKYNISIVREDNA' A
#
# COMPACT_ATOMS: atom_id res chain seq x y z
N MET A 1 15.22 5.38 -24.53
CA MET A 1 15.09 4.99 -23.11
C MET A 1 14.13 5.95 -22.42
N LYS A 2 12.82 5.66 -22.46
CA LYS A 2 11.78 6.45 -21.76
C LYS A 2 10.77 5.55 -21.01
N GLU A 3 10.98 4.24 -21.02
CA GLU A 3 9.96 3.26 -20.64
C GLU A 3 10.07 2.75 -19.19
N ASP A 4 11.21 2.93 -18.50
CA ASP A 4 11.40 2.40 -17.14
C ASP A 4 10.94 3.31 -15.99
N ASN A 5 10.78 4.62 -16.22
CA ASN A 5 10.48 5.56 -15.13
C ASN A 5 9.06 5.39 -14.56
N GLY A 6 8.08 5.05 -15.40
CA GLY A 6 6.68 4.94 -14.96
C GLY A 6 6.42 3.74 -14.05
N LEU A 7 7.09 2.61 -14.32
CA LEU A 7 6.99 1.42 -13.49
C LEU A 7 7.68 1.62 -12.13
N LEU A 8 8.88 2.21 -12.14
CA LEU A 8 9.60 2.50 -10.90
C LEU A 8 8.83 3.50 -10.02
N GLU A 9 8.30 4.57 -10.61
CA GLU A 9 7.50 5.55 -9.88
C GLU A 9 6.23 4.91 -9.27
N ALA A 10 5.57 4.03 -10.03
CA ALA A 10 4.43 3.26 -9.54
C ALA A 10 4.79 2.37 -8.35
N GLN A 11 5.89 1.61 -8.45
CA GLN A 11 6.37 0.75 -7.39
C GLN A 11 6.71 1.54 -6.12
N LEU A 12 7.38 2.68 -6.26
CA LEU A 12 7.72 3.54 -5.14
C LEU A 12 6.47 4.14 -4.46
N LYS A 13 5.46 4.57 -5.24
CA LYS A 13 4.20 5.09 -4.70
C LYS A 13 3.43 4.02 -3.92
N VAL A 14 3.30 2.82 -4.48
CA VAL A 14 2.64 1.69 -3.80
C VAL A 14 3.42 1.31 -2.54
N GLY A 15 4.74 1.15 -2.64
CA GLY A 15 5.60 0.79 -1.51
C GLY A 15 5.53 1.78 -0.37
N LYS A 16 5.56 3.08 -0.65
CA LYS A 16 5.38 4.14 0.36
C LYS A 16 4.07 3.98 1.13
N VAL A 17 2.96 3.85 0.41
CA VAL A 17 1.62 3.72 1.03
C VAL A 17 1.54 2.49 1.91
N VAL A 18 2.05 1.34 1.43
CA VAL A 18 2.06 0.10 2.20
C VAL A 18 2.86 0.27 3.50
N LEU A 19 4.04 0.87 3.45
CA LEU A 19 4.87 1.09 4.65
C LEU A 19 4.20 2.02 5.68
N GLU A 20 3.58 3.11 5.23
CA GLU A 20 2.84 4.04 6.11
C GLU A 20 1.71 3.32 6.85
N GLN A 21 0.94 2.50 6.14
CA GLN A 21 -0.15 1.73 6.73
C GLN A 21 0.32 0.60 7.64
N MET A 22 1.42 -0.09 7.29
CA MET A 22 2.01 -1.10 8.17
C MET A 22 2.46 -0.48 9.50
N LEU A 23 3.11 0.68 9.45
CA LEU A 23 3.49 1.42 10.67
C LEU A 23 2.26 1.81 11.49
N GLU A 24 1.22 2.36 10.85
CA GLU A 24 -0.03 2.71 11.53
C GLU A 24 -0.69 1.50 12.21
N LEU A 25 -0.72 0.34 11.54
CA LEU A 25 -1.24 -0.89 12.11
C LEU A 25 -0.43 -1.35 13.32
N ILE A 26 0.90 -1.26 13.30
CA ILE A 26 1.76 -1.60 14.47
C ILE A 26 1.32 -0.81 15.72
N TYR A 27 1.01 0.48 15.57
CA TYR A 27 0.54 1.32 16.68
C TYR A 27 -0.94 1.13 17.05
N ARG A 28 -1.70 0.37 16.25
CA ARG A 28 -3.13 0.10 16.46
C ARG A 28 -3.38 -1.39 16.67
N PRO A 29 -3.15 -1.93 17.88
CA PRO A 29 -3.20 -3.37 18.13
C PRO A 29 -4.58 -3.99 17.86
N ASN A 30 -5.66 -3.22 17.96
CA ASN A 30 -7.02 -3.69 17.72
C ASN A 30 -7.45 -3.68 16.23
N MET A 31 -6.64 -3.10 15.33
CA MET A 31 -6.91 -3.13 13.90
C MET A 31 -6.33 -4.41 13.27
N ARG A 32 -7.18 -5.18 12.58
CA ARG A 32 -6.78 -6.39 11.85
C ARG A 32 -6.28 -6.13 10.44
N GLY A 33 -6.39 -4.90 9.97
CA GLY A 33 -6.00 -4.51 8.63
C GLY A 33 -6.65 -3.20 8.21
N VAL A 34 -6.32 -2.77 7.00
CA VAL A 34 -6.87 -1.57 6.36
C VAL A 34 -7.09 -1.84 4.87
N VAL A 35 -8.21 -1.33 4.35
CA VAL A 35 -8.47 -1.25 2.92
C VAL A 35 -8.54 0.23 2.57
N MET A 36 -7.73 0.65 1.60
CA MET A 36 -7.66 2.05 1.20
C MET A 36 -7.73 2.23 -0.31
N PRO A 37 -8.42 3.27 -0.79
CA PRO A 37 -8.39 3.63 -2.19
C PRO A 37 -7.00 4.14 -2.57
N PHE A 38 -6.54 3.77 -3.76
CA PHE A 38 -5.25 4.18 -4.31
C PHE A 38 -5.39 4.46 -5.80
N GLU A 39 -4.88 5.60 -6.27
CA GLU A 39 -4.91 5.97 -7.68
C GLU A 39 -3.50 5.94 -8.26
N LEU A 40 -3.33 5.22 -9.37
CA LEU A 40 -2.07 5.12 -10.08
C LEU A 40 -2.31 5.25 -11.58
N ASN A 41 -1.64 6.23 -12.19
CA ASN A 41 -1.73 6.50 -13.62
C ASN A 41 -3.18 6.63 -14.15
N GLY A 42 -4.06 7.24 -13.33
CA GLY A 42 -5.50 7.42 -13.64
C GLY A 42 -6.39 6.19 -13.39
N TYR A 43 -5.81 5.07 -12.99
CA TYR A 43 -6.56 3.87 -12.60
C TYR A 43 -6.74 3.82 -11.09
N LYS A 44 -7.95 3.44 -10.66
CA LYS A 44 -8.31 3.33 -9.25
C LYS A 44 -8.22 1.89 -8.80
N TYR A 45 -7.48 1.67 -7.73
CA TYR A 45 -7.25 0.40 -7.06
C TYR A 45 -7.68 0.51 -5.60
N ASN A 46 -7.88 -0.64 -4.96
CA ASN A 46 -7.93 -0.73 -3.52
C ASN A 46 -6.73 -1.54 -3.06
N ILE A 47 -5.94 -0.99 -2.14
CA ILE A 47 -4.87 -1.71 -1.46
C ILE A 47 -5.46 -2.26 -0.16
N SER A 48 -5.36 -3.58 0.03
CA SER A 48 -5.73 -4.27 1.25
C SER A 48 -4.48 -4.75 1.96
N ILE A 49 -4.30 -4.32 3.21
CA ILE A 49 -3.20 -4.76 4.09
C ILE A 49 -3.85 -5.42 5.29
N VAL A 50 -3.57 -6.71 5.47
CA VAL A 50 -4.16 -7.51 6.54
C VAL A 50 -3.04 -7.92 7.48
N ARG A 51 -3.27 -7.74 8.78
CA ARG A 51 -2.41 -8.34 9.80
C ARG A 51 -2.66 -9.84 9.76
N GLU A 52 -1.62 -10.61 9.50
CA GLU A 52 -1.69 -12.05 9.73
C GLU A 52 -1.85 -12.27 11.24
N ASP A 53 -3.05 -12.68 11.64
CA ASP A 53 -3.27 -13.24 12.97
C ASP A 53 -2.57 -14.61 12.93
N ASN A 54 -1.44 -14.76 13.63
CA ASN A 54 -0.85 -16.08 13.86
C ASN A 54 -1.91 -16.92 14.58
N ALA A 55 -2.53 -17.86 13.85
CA ALA A 55 -3.47 -18.84 14.39
C ALA A 55 -2.74 -19.87 15.25
#